data_AF-A0A3D2JUA8-F1
#
_entry.id   AF-A0A3D2JUA8-F1
#
_cell.length_a   1.000
_cell.length_b   1.000
_cell.length_c   1.000
_cell.angle_alpha   90.00
_cell.angle_beta   90.00
_cell.angle_gamma   90.00
#
_symmetry.space_group_name_H-M   'P 1'
#
loop_
_entity.id
_entity.type
_entity.pdbx_description
1 polymer ?
#
loop_
_entity_poly.entity_id
_entity_poly.type
_entity_poly.pdbx_seq_one_letter_code
_entity_poly.pdbx_strand_id
1 'polypeptide(L)' 'HAPEYTRPQQFEGRTVPEVLLSGDHAAIARWREKQSLGATWLKRPDLLEQIELSQEQQELLELFKAEYQAAK' A
#
# COMPACT_ATOMS: atom_id res chain seq x y z
N HIS A 1 18.00 -2.75 -2.43
CA HIS A 1 17.59 -3.49 -1.22
C HIS A 1 16.09 -3.33 -1.06
N ALA A 2 15.35 -4.42 -1.25
CA ALA A 2 13.91 -4.46 -1.07
C ALA A 2 13.56 -4.51 0.43
N PRO A 3 12.37 -4.06 0.86
CA PRO A 3 11.95 -4.19 2.25
C PRO A 3 11.73 -5.67 2.61
N GLU A 4 12.60 -6.20 3.46
CA GLU A 4 12.46 -7.51 4.08
C GLU A 4 11.44 -7.40 5.23
N TYR A 5 10.22 -7.87 4.99
CA TYR A 5 9.21 -8.00 6.03
C TYR A 5 9.41 -9.31 6.77
N THR A 6 10.21 -9.28 7.84
CA THR A 6 10.20 -10.29 8.90
C THR A 6 9.19 -9.89 9.97
N ARG A 7 8.40 -10.87 10.43
CA ARG A 7 7.32 -10.77 11.43
C ARG A 7 7.76 -9.94 12.65
N PRO A 8 6.91 -9.05 13.20
CA PRO A 8 5.71 -9.52 13.89
C PRO A 8 4.39 -9.14 13.19
N GLN A 9 3.35 -9.89 13.57
CA GLN A 9 1.98 -9.88 13.04
C GLN A 9 1.19 -8.58 13.35
N GLN A 10 1.84 -7.56 13.92
CA GLN A 10 1.18 -6.31 14.29
C GLN A 10 2.20 -5.17 14.20
N PHE A 11 2.08 -4.35 13.16
CA PHE A 11 2.79 -3.08 13.05
C PHE A 11 1.74 -1.96 13.21
N GLU A 12 1.82 -1.24 14.33
CA GLU A 12 1.03 -0.04 14.62
C GLU A 12 -0.52 -0.19 14.65
N GLY A 13 -1.04 -1.29 15.21
CA GLY A 13 -2.47 -1.41 15.55
C GLY A 13 -3.42 -1.49 14.35
N ARG A 14 -2.90 -1.71 13.14
CA ARG A 14 -3.70 -1.90 11.92
C ARG A 14 -4.02 -3.38 11.73
N THR A 15 -5.30 -3.69 11.57
CA THR A 15 -5.82 -5.03 11.28
C THR A 15 -5.11 -5.60 10.05
N VAL A 16 -4.61 -6.83 10.14
CA VAL A 16 -3.99 -7.53 9.02
C VAL A 16 -5.06 -7.68 7.93
N PRO A 17 -4.88 -7.10 6.73
CA PRO A 17 -5.87 -7.19 5.68
C PRO A 17 -6.02 -8.63 5.20
N GLU A 18 -7.26 -9.01 4.86
CA GLU A 18 -7.64 -10.37 4.45
C GLU A 18 -6.82 -10.90 3.27
N VAL A 19 -6.26 -10.00 2.46
CA VAL A 19 -5.33 -10.32 1.37
C VAL A 19 -4.05 -11.04 1.82
N LEU A 20 -3.57 -10.80 3.04
CA LEU A 20 -2.44 -11.51 3.64
C LEU A 20 -2.85 -12.86 4.24
N LEU A 21 -4.14 -13.05 4.52
CA LEU A 21 -4.70 -14.30 5.06
C LEU A 21 -5.04 -15.30 3.94
N SER A 22 -5.32 -14.82 2.73
CA SER A 22 -5.70 -15.67 1.59
C SER A 22 -4.54 -16.49 0.99
N GLY A 23 -3.28 -16.18 1.32
CA GLY A 23 -2.11 -16.91 0.81
C GLY A 23 -1.78 -16.63 -0.66
N ASP A 24 -2.44 -15.66 -1.29
CA ASP A 24 -2.21 -15.27 -2.70
C ASP A 24 -1.02 -14.32 -2.83
N HIS A 25 0.12 -14.85 -3.27
CA HIS A 25 1.37 -14.08 -3.39
C HIS A 25 1.20 -12.84 -4.31
N ALA A 26 0.40 -12.95 -5.38
CA ALA A 26 0.10 -11.84 -6.29
C ALA A 26 -0.71 -10.73 -5.60
N ALA A 27 -1.69 -11.12 -4.79
CA ALA A 27 -2.53 -10.17 -4.07
C ALA A 27 -1.74 -9.47 -2.95
N ILE A 28 -0.82 -10.19 -2.29
CA ILE A 28 0.12 -9.65 -1.31
C ILE A 28 1.06 -8.62 -1.96
N ALA A 29 1.59 -8.91 -3.14
CA ALA A 29 2.44 -7.97 -3.88
C ALA A 29 1.69 -6.66 -4.19
N ARG A 30 0.48 -6.77 -4.78
CA ARG A 30 -0.39 -5.61 -5.05
C ARG A 30 -0.72 -4.82 -3.78
N TRP A 31 -1.01 -5.51 -2.68
CA TRP A 31 -1.30 -4.85 -1.41
C TRP A 31 -0.09 -4.08 -0.87
N ARG A 32 1.11 -4.67 -0.92
CA ARG A 32 2.34 -3.98 -0.52
C ARG A 32 2.60 -2.75 -1.39
N GLU A 33 2.35 -2.87 -2.69
CA GLU A 33 2.53 -1.77 -3.63
C GLU A 33 1.56 -0.62 -3.32
N LYS A 34 0.28 -0.92 -3.08
CA LYS A 34 -0.72 0.03 -2.61
C LYS A 34 -0.28 0.78 -1.35
N GLN A 35 0.19 0.06 -0.34
CA GLN A 35 0.64 0.66 0.92
C GLN A 35 1.88 1.54 0.72
N SER A 36 2.82 1.10 -0.12
CA SER A 36 4.02 1.89 -0.44
C SER A 36 3.67 3.19 -1.16
N LEU A 37 2.78 3.12 -2.16
CA LEU A 37 2.28 4.28 -2.88
C LEU A 37 1.52 5.23 -1.96
N GLY A 38 0.61 4.69 -1.13
CA GLY A 38 -0.14 5.46 -0.15
C GLY A 38 0.75 6.16 0.89
N ALA A 39 1.76 5.46 1.42
CA ALA A 39 2.74 6.04 2.34
C ALA A 39 3.59 7.13 1.67
N THR A 40 3.96 6.92 0.40
CA THR A 40 4.67 7.93 -0.40
C THR A 40 3.77 9.14 -0.64
N TRP A 41 2.50 8.95 -0.95
CA TRP A 41 1.54 10.05 -1.11
C TRP A 41 1.34 10.87 0.18
N LEU A 42 1.28 10.21 1.35
CA LEU A 42 1.13 10.90 2.63
C LEU A 42 2.37 11.71 3.03
N LYS A 43 3.58 11.21 2.75
CA LYS A 43 4.83 11.84 3.17
C LYS A 43 5.42 12.78 2.11
N ARG A 44 5.34 12.38 0.83
CA ARG A 44 6.00 12.98 -0.33
C ARG A 44 5.16 12.76 -1.61
N PRO A 45 3.98 13.39 -1.73
CA PRO A 45 3.17 13.28 -2.94
C PRO A 45 3.91 13.76 -4.18
N ASP A 46 4.81 14.73 -4.01
CA ASP A 46 5.72 15.28 -5.02
C ASP A 46 6.53 14.21 -5.78
N LEU A 47 6.93 13.12 -5.11
CA LEU A 47 7.67 12.03 -5.75
C LEU A 47 6.77 11.19 -6.66
N LEU A 48 5.48 11.09 -6.35
CA LEU A 48 4.51 10.38 -7.18
C LEU A 48 4.18 11.14 -8.46
N GLU A 49 4.26 12.48 -8.42
CA GLU A 49 4.06 13.32 -9.60
C GLU A 49 5.29 13.31 -10.52
N GLN A 50 6.47 13.03 -9.96
CA GLN A 50 7.73 12.92 -10.71
C GLN A 50 7.94 11.54 -11.36
N ILE A 51 7.15 10.53 -10.99
CA ILE A 51 7.21 9.19 -11.58
C ILE A 51 5.94 8.91 -12.40
N GLU A 52 6.10 8.22 -13.51
CA GLU A 52 4.94 7.73 -14.28
C GLU A 52 4.39 6.46 -13.61
N LEU A 53 3.31 6.65 -12.86
CA LEU A 53 2.57 5.53 -12.28
C LEU A 53 1.84 4.76 -13.38
N SER A 54 1.96 3.44 -13.36
CA SER A 54 1.14 2.58 -14.21
C SER A 54 -0.34 2.66 -13.80
N GLN A 55 -1.25 2.31 -14.71
CA GLN A 55 -2.69 2.35 -14.45
C GLN A 55 -3.09 1.57 -13.17
N GLU A 56 -2.53 0.37 -12.98
CA GLU A 56 -2.75 -0.43 -11.78
C GLU A 56 -2.25 0.28 -10.50
N GLN A 57 -1.13 1.01 -10.57
CA GLN A 57 -0.61 1.78 -9.44
C GLN A 57 -1.48 2.99 -9.12
N GLN A 58 -2.01 3.67 -10.14
CA GLN A 58 -2.95 4.77 -9.97
C GLN A 58 -4.22 4.28 -9.27
N GLU A 59 -4.81 3.18 -9.75
CA GLU A 59 -6.00 2.58 -9.12
C GLU A 59 -5.76 2.20 -7.65
N LEU A 60 -4.61 1.57 -7.35
CA LEU A 60 -4.26 1.23 -5.98
C LEU A 60 -4.12 2.49 -5.11
N LEU A 61 -3.45 3.53 -5.63
CA LEU A 61 -3.28 4.80 -4.92
C LEU A 61 -4.62 5.49 -4.67
N GLU A 62 -5.52 5.52 -5.65
CA GLU A 62 -6.86 6.09 -5.49
C GLU A 62 -7.68 5.32 -4.46
N LEU A 63 -7.64 3.98 -4.50
CA LEU A 63 -8.28 3.14 -3.50
C LEU A 63 -7.73 3.43 -2.09
N PHE A 64 -6.42 3.63 -1.95
CA PHE A 64 -5.80 4.01 -0.68
C PHE A 64 -6.27 5.39 -0.21
N LYS A 65 -6.32 6.39 -1.11
CA LYS A 65 -6.81 7.74 -0.79
C LYS A 65 -8.26 7.71 -0.31
N ALA A 66 -9.12 6.93 -0.98
CA ALA A 66 -10.53 6.79 -0.61
C ALA A 66 -10.68 6.16 0.78
N GLU A 67 -9.98 5.06 1.06
CA GLU A 67 -9.99 4.43 2.40
C GLU A 67 -9.43 5.37 3.48
N TYR A 68 -8.36 6.10 3.18
CA TYR A 68 -7.77 7.06 4.11
C TYR A 68 -8.71 8.24 4.41
N GLN A 69 -9.42 8.75 3.41
CA GLN A 69 -10.43 9.80 3.60
C GLN A 69 -11.65 9.29 4.37
N ALA A 70 -12.07 8.05 4.15
CA ALA A 70 -13.19 7.44 4.87
C ALA A 70 -12.86 7.14 6.35
N ALA A 71 -11.59 6.86 6.65
CA ALA A 71 -11.11 6.61 8.00
C ALA A 71 -10.73 7.89 8.79
N LYS A 72 -10.76 9.06 8.14
CA LYS A 72 -10.44 10.37 8.74
C LYS A 72 -11.73 11.09 9.16
#